data_AF-A0A161QJF8-F1
#
_entry.id   AF-A0A161QJF8-F1
#
_cell.length_a   1.000
_cell.length_b   1.000
_cell.length_c   1.000
_cell.angle_alpha   90.00
_cell.angle_beta   90.00
_cell.angle_gamma   90.00
#
_symmetry.space_group_name_H-M   'P 1'
#
loop_
_entity.id
_entity.type
_entity.pdbx_description
1 polymer ?
#
loop_
_entity_poly.entity_id
_entity_poly.type
_entity_poly.pdbx_seq_one_letter_code
_entity_poly.pdbx_strand_id
1 'polypeptide(L)'
;MGLGNRGMHFEKLINLSNEMYQRGGVALINKRPTPVKVLKSKGGRVLNGFYEAKSTVDYDGVYKGRAIAFEAKSTENATRFDLKNIAQHQLDYLEKAEKMEAICFFLIEFSKDKSIFVVPLSVIQSYVRMSHQPKGKKSIPRADFDIYGYLVEQTEQAPIDYLQYVDEAAAPVMFDGMIQFDQDHKKVANNIEAAKEKMINKKHKLLKA
;
A
#
# COMPACT_ATOMS: atom_id res chain seq x y z
N MET A 1 -6.87 -7.25 -25.19
CA MET A 1 -7.52 -7.81 -24.00
C MET A 1 -7.60 -6.73 -22.92
N GLY A 2 -8.81 -6.36 -22.51
CA GLY A 2 -9.09 -5.15 -21.70
C GLY A 2 -8.63 -5.23 -20.23
N LEU A 3 -8.47 -4.06 -19.63
CA LEU A 3 -8.00 -3.79 -18.24
C LEU A 3 -8.69 -4.68 -17.17
N GLY A 4 -9.96 -5.04 -17.37
CA GLY A 4 -10.72 -5.87 -16.44
C GLY A 4 -10.20 -7.31 -16.29
N ASN A 5 -9.63 -7.92 -17.34
CA ASN A 5 -9.20 -9.33 -17.28
C ASN A 5 -7.87 -9.54 -16.56
N ARG A 6 -7.04 -8.49 -16.42
CA ARG A 6 -5.69 -8.59 -15.86
C ARG A 6 -5.64 -8.25 -14.37
N GLY A 7 -6.39 -7.25 -13.91
CA GLY A 7 -6.63 -7.07 -12.47
C GLY A 7 -7.23 -8.32 -11.83
N MET A 8 -8.14 -9.01 -12.55
CA MET A 8 -8.65 -10.32 -12.14
C MET A 8 -7.59 -11.41 -12.04
N HIS A 9 -6.49 -11.35 -12.79
CA HIS A 9 -5.43 -12.36 -12.71
C HIS A 9 -4.60 -12.19 -11.43
N PHE A 10 -4.16 -10.97 -11.13
CA PHE A 10 -3.43 -10.67 -9.90
C PHE A 10 -4.27 -11.01 -8.66
N GLU A 11 -5.54 -10.61 -8.66
CA GLU A 11 -6.48 -10.95 -7.58
C GLU A 11 -6.63 -12.48 -7.41
N LYS A 12 -6.77 -13.23 -8.51
CA LYS A 12 -6.86 -14.70 -8.46
C LYS A 12 -5.61 -15.33 -7.86
N LEU A 13 -4.43 -14.81 -8.19
CA LEU A 13 -3.17 -15.33 -7.63
C LEU A 13 -3.06 -15.03 -6.13
N ILE A 14 -3.48 -13.85 -5.68
CA ILE A 14 -3.52 -13.52 -4.24
C ILE A 14 -4.51 -14.46 -3.52
N ASN A 15 -5.71 -14.64 -4.07
CA ASN A 15 -6.71 -15.55 -3.49
C ASN A 15 -6.18 -16.99 -3.42
N LEU A 16 -5.54 -17.49 -4.48
CA LEU A 16 -4.91 -18.81 -4.49
C LEU A 16 -3.80 -18.93 -3.43
N SER A 17 -2.97 -17.88 -3.29
CA SER A 17 -1.93 -17.82 -2.25
C SER A 17 -2.54 -17.91 -0.85
N ASN A 18 -3.60 -17.14 -0.60
CA ASN A 18 -4.32 -17.16 0.68
C ASN A 18 -4.93 -18.54 0.99
N GLU A 19 -5.52 -19.19 -0.01
CA GLU A 19 -6.03 -20.56 0.12
C GLU A 19 -4.91 -21.58 0.40
N MET A 20 -3.73 -21.40 -0.21
CA MET A 20 -2.57 -22.24 0.06
C MET A 20 -2.04 -22.04 1.48
N TYR A 21 -1.92 -20.79 1.95
CA TYR A 21 -1.54 -20.51 3.34
C TYR A 21 -2.53 -21.14 4.33
N GLN A 22 -3.83 -21.02 4.08
CA GLN A 22 -4.85 -21.58 4.95
C GLN A 22 -4.79 -23.11 4.99
N ARG A 23 -4.66 -23.76 3.82
CA ARG A 23 -4.52 -25.23 3.74
C ARG A 23 -3.25 -25.73 4.41
N GLY A 24 -2.16 -24.95 4.34
CA GLY A 24 -0.91 -25.25 5.01
C GLY A 24 -0.87 -24.90 6.50
N GLY A 25 -1.92 -24.29 7.05
CA GLY A 25 -1.94 -23.82 8.43
C GLY A 25 -0.96 -22.65 8.72
N VAL A 26 -0.54 -21.94 7.68
CA VAL A 26 0.43 -20.83 7.76
C VAL A 26 -0.24 -19.53 8.20
N ALA A 27 -1.36 -19.17 7.55
CA ALA A 27 -2.10 -17.94 7.81
C ALA A 27 -3.58 -18.11 7.47
N LEU A 28 -4.44 -17.27 8.05
CA LEU A 28 -5.86 -17.17 7.69
C LEU A 28 -6.14 -15.75 7.20
N ILE A 29 -6.17 -15.58 5.87
CA ILE A 29 -6.29 -14.27 5.21
C ILE A 29 -7.39 -14.35 4.17
N ASN A 30 -8.31 -13.39 4.17
CA ASN A 30 -9.47 -13.37 3.30
C ASN A 30 -9.57 -12.08 2.49
N LYS A 31 -10.18 -12.18 1.32
CA LYS A 31 -10.61 -11.01 0.56
C LYS A 31 -11.89 -10.45 1.16
N ARG A 32 -11.94 -9.15 1.40
CA ARG A 32 -13.18 -8.45 1.79
C ARG A 32 -14.11 -8.36 0.59
N PRO A 33 -15.39 -8.78 0.72
CA PRO A 33 -16.35 -8.65 -0.37
C PRO A 33 -16.63 -7.17 -0.64
N THR A 34 -16.84 -6.84 -1.91
CA THR A 34 -17.29 -5.49 -2.28
C THR A 34 -18.68 -5.25 -1.67
N PRO A 35 -18.85 -4.19 -0.86
CA PRO A 35 -20.11 -3.96 -0.18
C PRO A 35 -21.18 -3.50 -1.19
N VAL A 36 -22.29 -4.23 -1.24
CA VAL A 36 -23.41 -3.99 -2.14
C VAL A 36 -24.70 -3.92 -1.33
N LYS A 37 -25.40 -2.79 -1.41
CA LYS A 37 -26.75 -2.62 -0.90
C LYS A 37 -27.72 -3.30 -1.85
N VAL A 38 -28.22 -4.47 -1.47
CA VAL A 38 -29.19 -5.22 -2.25
C VAL A 38 -30.57 -4.57 -2.09
N LEU A 39 -31.14 -4.08 -3.20
CA LEU A 39 -32.52 -3.57 -3.24
C LEU A 39 -33.51 -4.66 -3.62
N LYS A 40 -33.10 -5.59 -4.49
CA LYS A 40 -33.91 -6.72 -4.93
C LYS A 40 -33.03 -7.93 -5.16
N SER A 41 -33.45 -9.08 -4.64
CA SER A 41 -32.81 -10.37 -4.86
C SER A 41 -33.85 -11.43 -5.21
N LYS A 42 -33.38 -12.53 -5.83
CA LYS A 42 -34.17 -13.75 -6.00
C LYS A 42 -33.24 -14.94 -5.77
N GLY A 43 -33.46 -15.66 -4.69
CA GLY A 43 -32.49 -16.64 -4.17
C GLY A 43 -31.16 -15.97 -3.84
N GLY A 44 -30.03 -16.65 -4.13
CA GLY A 44 -28.67 -16.12 -3.92
C GLY A 44 -28.19 -15.10 -4.96
N ARG A 45 -29.06 -14.61 -5.85
CA ARG A 45 -28.69 -13.63 -6.90
C ARG A 45 -29.25 -12.25 -6.57
N VAL A 46 -28.37 -11.24 -6.65
CA VAL A 46 -28.73 -9.82 -6.58
C VAL A 46 -29.30 -9.40 -7.93
N LEU A 47 -30.56 -8.97 -7.96
CA LEU A 47 -31.25 -8.50 -9.17
C LEU A 47 -31.16 -6.98 -9.33
N ASN A 48 -31.09 -6.25 -8.22
CA ASN A 48 -30.91 -4.80 -8.21
C ASN A 48 -30.22 -4.38 -6.90
N GLY A 49 -29.32 -3.41 -6.97
CA GLY A 49 -28.56 -2.93 -5.83
C GLY A 49 -27.67 -1.75 -6.20
N PHE A 50 -27.21 -1.04 -5.17
CA PHE A 50 -26.18 -0.01 -5.32
C PHE A 50 -24.93 -0.45 -4.58
N TYR A 51 -23.75 -0.14 -5.11
CA TYR A 51 -22.53 -0.26 -4.33
C TYR A 51 -22.64 0.67 -3.12
N GLU A 52 -22.32 0.15 -1.93
CA GLU A 52 -22.26 0.98 -0.73
C GLU A 52 -20.96 1.77 -0.69
N ALA A 53 -20.83 2.61 0.35
CA ALA A 53 -19.61 3.37 0.59
C ALA A 53 -18.36 2.48 0.52
N LYS A 54 -17.28 3.08 0.03
CA LYS A 54 -16.04 2.37 -0.33
C LYS A 54 -15.54 1.52 0.85
N SER A 55 -15.24 0.25 0.59
CA SER A 55 -14.68 -0.66 1.59
C SER A 55 -13.36 -0.13 2.12
N THR A 56 -13.02 -0.53 3.34
CA THR A 56 -11.75 -0.26 4.02
C THR A 56 -10.52 -0.64 3.18
N VAL A 57 -10.19 -1.92 3.10
CA VAL A 57 -9.12 -2.51 2.28
C VAL A 57 -9.62 -3.79 1.64
N ASP A 58 -8.88 -4.30 0.66
CA ASP A 58 -9.25 -5.50 -0.09
C ASP A 58 -8.99 -6.81 0.69
N TYR A 59 -7.99 -6.87 1.58
CA TYR A 59 -7.62 -8.10 2.29
C TYR A 59 -7.29 -7.88 3.76
N ASP A 60 -7.66 -8.86 4.60
CA ASP A 60 -7.32 -8.90 6.01
C ASP A 60 -7.31 -10.32 6.59
N GLY A 61 -6.68 -10.49 7.75
CA GLY A 61 -6.60 -11.79 8.40
C GLY A 61 -5.70 -11.83 9.63
N VAL A 62 -5.19 -13.03 9.92
CA VAL A 62 -4.24 -13.29 11.00
C VAL A 62 -3.07 -14.12 10.50
N TYR A 63 -1.88 -13.74 10.95
CA TYR A 63 -0.63 -14.47 10.72
C TYR A 63 0.22 -14.44 11.99
N LYS A 64 0.67 -15.62 12.47
CA LYS A 64 1.47 -15.77 13.71
C LYS A 64 0.92 -14.96 14.91
N GLY A 65 -0.40 -14.97 15.10
CA GLY A 65 -1.07 -14.27 16.20
C GLY A 65 -1.22 -12.75 16.04
N ARG A 66 -0.76 -12.17 14.91
CA ARG A 66 -0.92 -10.75 14.61
C ARG A 66 -1.93 -10.52 13.50
N ALA A 67 -2.71 -9.46 13.63
CA ALA A 67 -3.59 -9.00 12.56
C ALA A 67 -2.75 -8.53 11.36
N ILE A 68 -3.22 -8.86 10.16
CA ILE A 68 -2.64 -8.41 8.89
C ILE A 68 -3.76 -7.75 8.07
N ALA A 69 -3.45 -6.63 7.43
CA ALA A 69 -4.38 -5.92 6.56
C ALA A 69 -3.61 -5.28 5.41
N PHE A 70 -4.04 -5.51 4.17
CA PHE A 70 -3.34 -4.97 3.02
C PHE A 70 -4.27 -4.66 1.85
N GLU A 71 -3.74 -3.84 0.95
CA GLU A 71 -4.41 -3.39 -0.25
C GLU A 71 -3.62 -3.87 -1.48
N ALA A 72 -4.31 -4.33 -2.54
CA ALA A 72 -3.66 -4.85 -3.74
C ALA A 72 -3.96 -3.97 -4.94
N LYS A 73 -2.93 -3.44 -5.62
CA LYS A 73 -3.09 -2.61 -6.82
C LYS A 73 -2.21 -3.13 -7.95
N SER A 74 -2.66 -2.93 -9.18
CA SER A 74 -1.86 -3.21 -10.37
C SER A 74 -1.69 -1.93 -11.21
N THR A 75 -0.57 -1.84 -11.91
CA THR A 75 -0.29 -0.77 -12.88
C THR A 75 0.20 -1.36 -14.20
N GLU A 76 -0.23 -0.77 -15.32
CA GLU A 76 0.31 -1.07 -16.66
C GLU A 76 1.50 -0.16 -17.01
N ASN A 77 1.79 0.84 -16.18
CA ASN A 77 2.93 1.71 -16.38
C ASN A 77 4.21 0.99 -15.93
N ALA A 78 5.18 0.84 -16.83
CA ALA A 78 6.42 0.10 -16.59
C ALA A 78 7.40 0.83 -15.65
N THR A 79 7.28 2.16 -15.52
CA THR A 79 8.31 2.98 -14.88
C THR A 79 7.83 3.70 -13.62
N ARG A 80 6.55 3.60 -13.28
CA ARG A 80 5.97 4.23 -12.09
C ARG A 80 4.63 3.64 -11.68
N PHE A 81 4.25 3.91 -10.44
CA PHE A 81 2.92 3.69 -9.90
C PHE A 81 2.26 5.04 -9.57
N ASP A 82 1.07 5.32 -10.12
CA ASP A 82 0.38 6.60 -9.89
C ASP A 82 -0.37 6.58 -8.53
N LEU A 83 -0.11 7.56 -7.66
CA LEU A 83 -0.68 7.62 -6.30
C LEU A 83 -2.21 7.79 -6.29
N LYS A 84 -2.80 8.32 -7.37
CA LYS A 84 -4.27 8.42 -7.52
C LYS A 84 -4.98 7.06 -7.49
N ASN A 85 -4.24 5.97 -7.68
CA ASN A 85 -4.76 4.61 -7.62
C ASN A 85 -5.00 4.13 -6.18
N ILE A 86 -4.51 4.89 -5.19
CA ILE A 86 -4.75 4.65 -3.78
C ILE A 86 -5.80 5.63 -3.30
N ALA A 87 -6.89 5.12 -2.75
CA ALA A 87 -7.94 5.97 -2.23
C ALA A 87 -7.68 6.32 -0.77
N GLN A 88 -8.00 7.55 -0.35
CA GLN A 88 -7.69 8.07 0.98
C GLN A 88 -8.22 7.18 2.12
N HIS A 89 -9.46 6.68 2.01
CA HIS A 89 -10.04 5.81 3.04
C HIS A 89 -9.28 4.49 3.25
N GLN A 90 -8.56 4.00 2.23
CA GLN A 90 -7.71 2.80 2.35
C GLN A 90 -6.49 3.11 3.23
N LEU A 91 -5.86 4.26 2.99
CA LEU A 91 -4.76 4.76 3.82
C LEU A 91 -5.22 5.02 5.26
N ASP A 92 -6.36 5.69 5.42
CA ASP A 92 -6.91 6.00 6.74
C ASP A 92 -7.21 4.73 7.55
N TYR A 93 -7.70 3.67 6.88
CA TYR A 93 -7.93 2.38 7.52
C TYR A 93 -6.63 1.71 7.93
N LEU A 94 -5.67 1.59 7.00
CA LEU A 94 -4.38 0.96 7.27
C LEU A 94 -3.61 1.69 8.38
N GLU A 95 -3.64 3.03 8.41
CA GLU A 95 -3.00 3.82 9.48
C GLU A 95 -3.64 3.55 10.84
N LYS A 96 -4.97 3.43 10.92
CA LYS A 96 -5.67 3.08 12.16
C LYS A 96 -5.36 1.66 12.61
N ALA A 97 -5.25 0.72 11.67
CA ALA A 97 -4.92 -0.67 11.96
C ALA A 97 -3.46 -0.82 12.43
N GLU A 98 -2.51 -0.14 11.78
CA GLU A 98 -1.09 -0.13 12.16
C GLU A 98 -0.88 0.47 13.56
N LYS A 99 -1.65 1.50 13.94
CA LYS A 99 -1.67 2.05 15.32
C LYS A 99 -2.14 1.04 16.37
N MET A 100 -2.84 -0.02 15.96
CA MET A 100 -3.26 -1.15 16.80
C MET A 100 -2.35 -2.37 16.59
N GLU A 101 -1.12 -2.15 16.11
CA GLU A 101 -0.07 -3.15 15.90
C GLU A 101 -0.35 -4.17 14.78
N ALA A 102 -1.35 -3.93 13.94
CA ALA A 102 -1.56 -4.74 12.74
C ALA A 102 -0.42 -4.55 11.73
N ILE A 103 -0.09 -5.61 11.01
CA ILE A 103 0.88 -5.59 9.92
C ILE A 103 0.17 -5.03 8.68
N CYS A 104 0.59 -3.85 8.23
CA CYS A 104 -0.07 -3.12 7.15
C CYS A 104 0.88 -2.81 5.98
N PHE A 105 0.46 -3.15 4.76
CA PHE A 105 1.25 -2.93 3.55
C PHE A 105 0.36 -2.85 2.31
N PHE A 106 1.00 -2.58 1.16
CA PHE A 106 0.41 -2.68 -0.16
C PHE A 106 1.10 -3.78 -0.96
N LEU A 107 0.33 -4.54 -1.74
CA LEU A 107 0.84 -5.40 -2.80
C LEU A 107 0.67 -4.70 -4.15
N ILE A 108 1.77 -4.40 -4.83
CA ILE A 108 1.77 -3.62 -6.08
C ILE A 108 2.33 -4.46 -7.24
N GLU A 109 1.48 -4.80 -8.22
CA GLU A 109 1.89 -5.47 -9.47
C GLU A 109 2.24 -4.46 -10.56
N PHE A 110 3.44 -4.59 -11.14
CA PHE A 110 3.77 -4.03 -12.45
C PHE A 110 3.40 -5.02 -13.55
N SER A 111 2.18 -4.91 -14.05
CA SER A 111 1.55 -5.95 -14.88
C SER A 111 2.22 -6.23 -16.23
N LYS A 112 3.15 -5.37 -16.69
CA LYS A 112 3.92 -5.54 -17.92
C LYS A 112 5.05 -6.55 -17.78
N ASP A 113 5.74 -6.54 -16.64
CA ASP A 113 6.85 -7.47 -16.35
C ASP A 113 6.49 -8.52 -15.30
N LYS A 114 5.26 -8.44 -14.75
CA LYS A 114 4.74 -9.35 -13.72
C LYS A 114 5.48 -9.31 -12.39
N SER A 115 6.30 -8.29 -12.17
CA SER A 115 6.89 -8.05 -10.85
C SER A 115 5.83 -7.60 -9.86
N ILE A 116 5.89 -8.15 -8.65
CA ILE A 116 4.97 -7.85 -7.55
C ILE A 116 5.82 -7.43 -6.36
N PHE A 117 5.45 -6.32 -5.74
CA PHE A 117 6.16 -5.79 -4.58
C PHE A 117 5.25 -5.74 -3.37
N VAL A 118 5.76 -6.20 -2.22
CA VAL A 118 5.24 -5.73 -0.93
C VAL A 118 5.86 -4.38 -0.65
N VAL A 119 5.03 -3.39 -0.33
CA VAL A 119 5.47 -2.04 0.00
C VAL A 119 4.94 -1.69 1.39
N PRO A 120 5.82 -1.38 2.36
CA PRO A 120 5.39 -0.96 3.69
C PRO A 120 4.46 0.26 3.63
N LEU A 121 3.48 0.33 4.53
CA LEU A 121 2.56 1.46 4.61
C LEU A 121 3.31 2.81 4.77
N SER A 122 4.36 2.84 5.60
CA SER A 122 5.19 4.02 5.85
C SER A 122 5.77 4.63 4.57
N VAL A 123 6.22 3.79 3.63
CA VAL A 123 6.76 4.21 2.33
C VAL A 123 5.67 4.88 1.50
N ILE A 124 4.51 4.23 1.39
CA ILE A 124 3.36 4.79 0.67
C ILE A 124 2.93 6.13 1.28
N GLN A 125 2.83 6.21 2.60
CA GLN A 125 2.48 7.44 3.30
C GLN A 125 3.50 8.56 3.03
N SER A 126 4.80 8.25 3.00
CA SER A 126 5.85 9.23 2.68
C SER A 126 5.63 9.82 1.28
N TYR A 127 5.41 8.99 0.26
CA TYR A 127 5.14 9.46 -1.09
C TYR A 127 3.84 10.26 -1.18
N VAL A 128 2.78 9.85 -0.49
CA VAL A 128 1.51 10.60 -0.43
C VAL A 128 1.71 11.97 0.19
N ARG A 129 2.41 12.07 1.34
CA ARG A 129 2.74 13.34 2.00
C ARG A 129 3.57 14.24 1.09
N MET A 130 4.61 13.70 0.46
CA MET A 130 5.46 14.44 -0.49
C MET A 130 4.67 14.94 -1.70
N SER A 131 3.69 14.18 -2.16
CA SER A 131 2.84 14.55 -3.30
C SER A 131 2.06 15.84 -3.05
N HIS A 132 1.73 16.17 -1.79
CA HIS A 132 0.98 17.36 -1.42
C HIS A 132 1.82 18.64 -1.38
N GLN A 133 3.15 18.52 -1.45
CA GLN A 133 4.05 19.67 -1.47
C GLN A 133 3.99 20.41 -2.83
N PRO A 134 4.37 21.70 -2.89
CA PRO A 134 4.52 22.41 -4.16
C PRO A 134 5.49 21.65 -5.09
N LYS A 135 5.04 21.35 -6.32
CA LYS A 135 5.77 20.52 -7.31
C LYS A 135 6.01 19.06 -6.86
N GLY A 136 5.27 18.56 -5.87
CA GLY A 136 5.31 17.17 -5.43
C GLY A 136 4.90 16.20 -6.54
N LYS A 137 5.65 15.11 -6.70
CA LYS A 137 5.33 14.06 -7.68
C LYS A 137 4.07 13.32 -7.25
N LYS A 138 3.19 12.98 -8.21
CA LYS A 138 1.92 12.26 -7.99
C LYS A 138 2.04 10.75 -8.24
N SER A 139 3.25 10.21 -8.13
CA SER A 139 3.57 8.83 -8.49
C SER A 139 4.88 8.39 -7.82
N ILE A 140 5.02 7.09 -7.63
CA ILE A 140 6.23 6.43 -7.13
C ILE A 140 7.00 5.85 -8.33
N PRO A 141 8.25 6.26 -8.59
CA PRO A 141 9.11 5.65 -9.60
C PRO A 141 9.32 4.13 -9.38
N ARG A 142 9.37 3.34 -10.45
CA ARG A 142 9.59 1.87 -10.39
C ARG A 142 10.89 1.50 -9.66
N ALA A 143 11.95 2.28 -9.87
CA ALA A 143 13.24 2.07 -9.22
C ALA A 143 13.14 2.16 -7.69
N ASP A 144 12.20 2.96 -7.16
CA ASP A 144 12.04 3.11 -5.71
C ASP A 144 11.40 1.85 -5.09
N PHE A 145 10.72 1.01 -5.88
CA PHE A 145 10.22 -0.30 -5.42
C PHE A 145 11.34 -1.31 -5.22
N ASP A 146 12.45 -1.21 -5.96
CA ASP A 146 13.62 -2.07 -5.77
C ASP A 146 14.41 -1.68 -4.50
N ILE A 147 14.21 -0.46 -4.00
CA ILE A 147 14.90 0.08 -2.83
C ILE A 147 14.05 -0.10 -1.56
N TYR A 148 12.77 0.27 -1.64
CA TYR A 148 11.89 0.36 -0.47
C TYR A 148 10.81 -0.72 -0.44
N GLY A 149 10.67 -1.49 -1.52
CA GLY A 149 9.76 -2.63 -1.59
C GLY A 149 10.52 -3.94 -1.47
N TYR A 150 9.78 -5.00 -1.19
CA TYR A 150 10.25 -6.37 -1.25
C TYR A 150 9.68 -7.04 -2.49
N LEU A 151 10.55 -7.55 -3.37
CA LEU A 151 10.12 -8.31 -4.54
C LEU A 151 9.54 -9.65 -4.09
N VAL A 152 8.27 -9.88 -4.42
CA VAL A 152 7.59 -11.13 -4.07
C VAL A 152 7.95 -12.20 -5.09
N GLU A 153 8.48 -13.30 -4.57
CA GLU A 153 8.81 -14.48 -5.36
C GLU A 153 7.72 -15.55 -5.22
N GLN A 154 7.70 -16.46 -6.18
CA GLN A 154 6.93 -17.69 -6.09
C GLN A 154 7.72 -18.71 -5.27
N THR A 155 7.03 -19.42 -4.38
CA THR A 155 7.61 -20.49 -3.57
C THR A 155 6.73 -21.73 -3.62
N GLU A 156 7.13 -22.79 -2.91
CA GLU A 156 6.27 -23.95 -2.68
C GLU A 156 5.04 -23.63 -1.82
N GLN A 157 5.11 -22.56 -1.00
CA GLN A 157 4.02 -22.16 -0.11
C GLN A 157 2.91 -21.43 -0.87
N ALA A 158 3.25 -20.60 -1.85
CA ALA A 158 2.29 -19.80 -2.59
C ALA A 158 2.87 -19.25 -3.93
N PRO A 159 2.01 -18.98 -4.93
CA PRO A 159 2.42 -18.31 -6.17
C PRO A 159 2.78 -16.82 -5.97
N ILE A 160 2.25 -16.19 -4.93
CA ILE A 160 2.64 -14.84 -4.48
C ILE A 160 2.96 -14.96 -2.99
N ASP A 161 4.21 -15.33 -2.65
CA ASP A 161 4.61 -15.59 -1.27
C ASP A 161 4.98 -14.31 -0.49
N TYR A 162 3.99 -13.45 -0.31
CA TYR A 162 4.17 -12.15 0.35
C TYR A 162 4.41 -12.24 1.87
N LEU A 163 4.22 -13.42 2.49
CA LEU A 163 4.46 -13.58 3.93
C LEU A 163 5.95 -13.73 4.26
N GLN A 164 6.80 -14.08 3.29
CA GLN A 164 8.26 -14.04 3.47
C GLN A 164 8.74 -12.66 3.91
N TYR A 165 8.23 -11.60 3.25
CA TYR A 165 8.52 -10.22 3.66
C TYR A 165 8.15 -9.98 5.12
N VAL A 166 6.99 -10.49 5.56
CA VAL A 166 6.52 -10.29 6.94
C VAL A 166 7.45 -10.98 7.94
N ASP A 167 7.96 -12.15 7.59
CA ASP A 167 8.92 -12.90 8.41
C ASP A 167 10.28 -12.18 8.50
N GLU A 168 10.78 -11.66 7.38
CA GLU A 168 12.05 -10.93 7.33
C GLU A 168 11.96 -9.54 8.00
N ALA A 169 10.86 -8.81 7.78
CA ALA A 169 10.63 -7.51 8.40
C ALA A 169 10.42 -7.61 9.92
N ALA A 170 9.93 -8.75 10.42
CA ALA A 170 9.83 -9.04 11.85
C ALA A 170 11.18 -9.39 12.50
N ALA A 171 12.25 -9.58 11.72
CA ALA A 171 13.61 -9.64 12.26
C ALA A 171 14.06 -8.23 12.69
N PRO A 172 14.72 -8.07 13.85
CA PRO A 172 14.95 -6.78 14.51
C PRO A 172 15.84 -5.76 13.74
N VAL A 173 16.25 -6.06 12.51
CA VAL A 173 17.23 -5.28 11.73
C VAL A 173 16.57 -4.25 10.80
N MET A 174 15.32 -4.46 10.36
CA MET A 174 14.65 -3.57 9.40
C MET A 174 13.91 -2.39 10.05
N PHE A 175 13.46 -2.53 11.30
CA PHE A 175 12.80 -1.45 12.05
C PHE A 175 13.74 -0.25 12.28
N ASP A 176 15.04 -0.50 12.43
CA ASP A 176 16.04 0.55 12.68
C ASP A 176 16.28 1.42 11.43
N GLY A 177 16.28 0.82 10.24
CA GLY A 177 16.38 1.52 8.97
C GLY A 177 15.17 2.42 8.65
N MET A 178 13.96 1.97 9.01
CA MET A 178 12.74 2.78 8.88
C MET A 178 12.70 3.96 9.85
N ILE A 179 13.20 3.80 11.08
CA ILE A 179 13.36 4.91 12.04
C ILE A 179 14.35 5.94 11.49
N GLN A 180 15.48 5.49 10.94
CA GLN A 180 16.48 6.38 10.32
C GLN A 180 15.87 7.17 9.15
N PHE A 181 15.08 6.52 8.28
CA PHE A 181 14.42 7.15 7.15
C PHE A 181 13.41 8.23 7.58
N ASP A 182 12.59 7.96 8.60
CA ASP A 182 11.64 8.93 9.15
C ASP A 182 12.35 10.12 9.83
N GLN A 183 13.49 9.89 10.49
CA GLN A 183 14.32 10.95 11.06
C GLN A 183 14.95 11.84 9.99
N ASP A 184 15.49 11.24 8.93
CA ASP A 184 16.09 11.98 7.81
C ASP A 184 15.04 12.79 7.06
N HIS A 185 13.83 12.26 6.87
CA HIS A 185 12.72 12.99 6.28
C HIS A 185 12.25 14.17 7.16
N LYS A 186 12.13 13.97 8.47
CA LYS A 186 11.81 15.07 9.41
C LYS A 186 12.88 16.16 9.36
N LYS A 187 14.15 15.78 9.28
CA LYS A 187 15.28 16.72 9.19
C LYS A 187 15.24 17.53 7.90
N VAL A 188 14.94 16.90 6.76
CA VAL A 188 14.78 17.60 5.47
C VAL A 188 13.59 18.56 5.50
N ALA A 189 12.45 18.15 6.05
CA ALA A 189 11.27 19.01 6.17
C ALA A 189 11.55 20.26 7.03
N ASN A 190 12.16 20.09 8.20
CA ASN A 190 12.54 21.19 9.09
C ASN A 190 13.54 22.15 8.44
N ASN A 191 14.51 21.62 7.67
CA ASN A 191 15.48 22.46 6.95
C ASN A 191 14.82 23.31 5.86
N ILE A 192 13.81 22.77 5.17
CA ILE A 192 13.04 23.52 4.16
C ILE A 192 12.23 24.64 4.82
N GLU A 193 11.62 24.37 5.98
CA GLU A 193 10.85 25.36 6.73
C GLU A 193 11.73 26.50 7.26
N ALA A 194 12.87 26.17 7.87
CA ALA A 194 13.86 27.15 8.31
C ALA A 194 14.43 27.99 7.14
N ALA A 195 14.60 27.39 5.96
CA ALA A 195 15.02 28.12 4.76
C ALA A 195 13.95 29.10 4.26
N LYS A 196 12.67 28.70 4.31
CA LYS A 196 11.53 29.58 3.96
C LYS A 196 11.44 30.77 4.91
N GLU A 197 11.58 30.56 6.22
CA GLU A 197 11.58 31.65 7.22
C GLU A 197 12.74 32.63 7.00
N LYS A 198 13.95 32.11 6.74
CA LYS A 198 15.12 32.96 6.41
C LYS A 198 14.88 33.81 5.16
N MET A 199 14.25 33.26 4.13
CA MET A 199 13.91 34.00 2.91
C MET A 199 12.84 35.08 3.16
N ILE A 200 11.81 34.78 3.96
CA ILE A 200 10.76 35.74 4.34
C ILE A 200 11.35 36.90 5.15
N ASN A 201 12.20 36.61 6.14
CA ASN A 201 12.86 37.64 6.95
C ASN A 201 13.82 38.50 6.13
N LYS A 202 14.54 37.91 5.15
CA LYS A 202 15.40 38.67 4.23
C LYS A 202 14.59 39.60 3.33
N LYS A 203 13.45 39.14 2.81
CA LYS A 203 12.53 39.94 2.00
C LYS A 203 11.90 41.09 2.81
N HIS A 204 11.54 40.84 4.07
CA HIS A 204 11.03 41.88 4.98
C HIS A 204 12.07 42.97 5.33
N LYS A 205 13.36 42.61 5.42
CA LYS A 205 14.44 43.59 5.63
C LYS A 205 14.71 44.46 4.39
N LEU A 206 14.59 43.89 3.20
CA LEU A 206 14.79 44.60 1.92
C LEU A 206 13.64 45.56 1.57
N LEU A 207 12.44 45.34 2.11
CA LEU A 207 11.27 46.22 1.91
C LEU A 207 11.17 47.35 2.96
N LYS A 208 12.08 47.36 3.95
CA LYS A 208 12.15 48.37 5.03
C LYS A 208 13.42 49.24 4.96
N ALA A 209 14.24 49.06 3.92
CA ALA A 209 15.41 49.87 3.60
C ALA A 209 15.11 50.67 2.32
#